data_AF-A0A7C7JUH7-F1
#
_entry.id   AF-A0A7C7JUH7-F1
#
_cell.length_a   1.000
_cell.length_b   1.000
_cell.length_c   1.000
_cell.angle_alpha   90.00
_cell.angle_beta   90.00
_cell.angle_gamma   90.00
#
_symmetry.space_group_name_H-M   'P 1'
#
loop_
_entity.id
_entity.type
_entity.pdbx_description
1 polymer ?
#
loop_
_entity_poly.entity_id
_entity_poly.type
_entity_poly.pdbx_seq_one_letter_code
_entity_poly.pdbx_strand_id
1 'polypeptide(L)'
;MTLRFLDQILDILEIGRETGANTLDAARAYYRISEVFELPWLRRNSFSAASEDPWEQRAAQALSEDLARAHRTLVVAVLARAGGKRPWQATRELLRSKGRNVQRFKGLLEEVKAEEAPGFAAISVVAREVSTLARVSQRSDEDHHLA
;
A
#
# COMPACT_ATOMS: atom_id res chain seq x y z
N MET A 1 -21.82 -5.91 -13.72
CA MET A 1 -21.20 -6.41 -12.47
C MET A 1 -19.90 -7.13 -12.81
N THR A 2 -18.94 -7.16 -11.86
CA THR A 2 -17.81 -8.12 -11.76
C THR A 2 -16.64 -8.07 -12.76
N LEU A 3 -15.86 -6.97 -12.77
CA LEU A 3 -14.42 -7.00 -13.14
C LEU A 3 -13.49 -6.37 -12.08
N ARG A 4 -14.05 -5.66 -11.09
CA ARG A 4 -13.30 -4.91 -10.05
C ARG A 4 -12.54 -5.77 -9.02
N PHE A 5 -12.67 -7.08 -9.11
CA PHE A 5 -11.96 -8.03 -8.25
C PHE A 5 -10.98 -8.89 -9.04
N LEU A 6 -11.05 -8.86 -10.38
CA LEU A 6 -10.16 -9.65 -11.22
C LEU A 6 -8.73 -9.13 -11.10
N ASP A 7 -8.56 -7.81 -11.10
CA ASP A 7 -7.29 -7.13 -10.88
C ASP A 7 -6.65 -7.55 -9.54
N GLN A 8 -7.41 -7.55 -8.45
CA GLN A 8 -6.92 -7.94 -7.13
C GLN A 8 -6.53 -9.42 -7.06
N ILE A 9 -7.36 -10.31 -7.62
CA ILE A 9 -7.09 -11.75 -7.61
C ILE A 9 -5.86 -12.07 -8.46
N LEU A 10 -5.73 -11.46 -9.64
CA LEU A 10 -4.55 -11.63 -10.50
C LEU A 10 -3.28 -11.15 -9.78
N ASP A 11 -3.34 -9.98 -9.14
CA ASP A 11 -2.19 -9.43 -8.39
C ASP A 11 -1.80 -10.36 -7.23
N ILE A 12 -2.78 -10.86 -6.46
CA ILE A 12 -2.53 -11.85 -5.38
C ILE A 12 -1.88 -13.13 -5.91
N LEU A 13 -2.38 -13.67 -7.03
CA LEU A 13 -1.83 -14.89 -7.64
C LEU A 13 -0.40 -14.66 -8.16
N GLU A 14 -0.15 -13.52 -8.80
CA GLU A 14 1.18 -13.16 -9.27
C GLU A 14 2.17 -12.98 -8.12
N ILE A 15 1.76 -12.28 -7.05
CA ILE A 15 2.57 -12.14 -5.83
C ILE A 15 2.88 -13.51 -5.23
N GLY A 16 1.89 -14.40 -5.14
CA GLY A 16 2.09 -15.77 -4.65
C GLY A 16 3.13 -16.52 -5.49
N ARG A 17 3.04 -16.41 -6.82
CA ARG A 17 4.01 -17.02 -7.75
C ARG A 17 5.41 -16.42 -7.62
N GLU A 18 5.52 -15.10 -7.50
CA GLU A 18 6.79 -14.38 -7.36
C GLU A 18 7.51 -14.69 -6.05
N THR A 19 6.75 -14.80 -4.96
CA THR A 19 7.30 -14.98 -3.60
C THR A 19 7.37 -16.45 -3.16
N GLY A 20 6.80 -17.37 -3.94
CA GLY A 20 6.64 -18.78 -3.56
C GLY A 20 5.59 -19.02 -2.46
N ALA A 21 4.83 -17.99 -2.05
CA ALA A 21 3.78 -18.11 -1.06
C ALA A 21 2.52 -18.76 -1.65
N ASN A 22 1.78 -19.54 -0.85
CA ASN A 22 0.47 -20.01 -1.26
C ASN A 22 -0.52 -18.83 -1.39
N THR A 23 -1.55 -19.01 -2.22
CA THR A 23 -2.53 -17.96 -2.52
C THR A 23 -3.21 -17.37 -1.28
N LEU A 24 -3.50 -18.20 -0.28
CA LEU A 24 -4.18 -17.74 0.93
C LEU A 24 -3.29 -16.82 1.77
N ASP A 25 -2.00 -17.15 1.88
CA ASP A 25 -1.04 -16.33 2.60
C ASP A 25 -0.70 -15.03 1.85
N ALA A 26 -0.62 -15.08 0.52
CA ALA A 26 -0.52 -13.89 -0.31
C ALA A 26 -1.75 -12.98 -0.13
N ALA A 27 -2.97 -13.53 -0.16
CA ALA A 27 -4.21 -12.78 0.07
C ALA A 27 -4.26 -12.16 1.47
N ARG A 28 -3.84 -12.90 2.51
CA ARG A 28 -3.78 -12.39 3.90
C ARG A 28 -2.83 -11.21 4.01
N ALA A 29 -1.62 -11.32 3.45
CA ALA A 29 -0.66 -10.21 3.44
C ALA A 29 -1.22 -9.02 2.64
N TYR A 30 -1.83 -9.28 1.48
CA TYR A 30 -2.45 -8.28 0.61
C TYR A 30 -3.50 -7.45 1.36
N TYR A 31 -4.53 -8.10 1.91
CA TYR A 31 -5.59 -7.39 2.61
C TYR A 31 -5.12 -6.77 3.91
N ARG A 32 -4.17 -7.37 4.62
CA ARG A 32 -3.63 -6.78 5.86
C ARG A 32 -2.85 -5.49 5.60
N ILE A 33 -2.03 -5.45 4.56
CA ILE A 33 -1.33 -4.22 4.15
C ILE A 33 -2.34 -3.16 3.70
N SER A 34 -3.36 -3.56 2.91
CA SER A 34 -4.43 -2.67 2.47
C SER A 34 -5.16 -2.01 3.64
N GLU A 35 -5.46 -2.78 4.69
CA GLU A 35 -6.12 -2.31 5.91
C GLU A 35 -5.23 -1.35 6.70
N VAL A 36 -3.96 -1.71 6.92
CA VAL A 36 -3.02 -0.89 7.72
C VAL A 36 -2.77 0.49 7.11
N PHE A 37 -2.74 0.57 5.78
CA PHE A 37 -2.50 1.81 5.04
C PHE A 37 -3.78 2.45 4.49
N GLU A 38 -4.95 1.90 4.83
CA GLU A 38 -6.26 2.38 4.40
C GLU A 38 -6.34 2.72 2.89
N LEU A 39 -5.72 1.88 2.06
CA LEU A 39 -5.59 2.14 0.62
C LEU A 39 -6.92 2.37 -0.09
N PRO A 40 -8.03 1.67 0.25
CA PRO A 40 -9.33 1.96 -0.34
C PRO A 40 -9.85 3.36 0.02
N TRP A 41 -9.54 3.86 1.22
CA TRP A 41 -9.91 5.21 1.63
C TRP A 41 -9.10 6.24 0.85
N LEU A 42 -7.78 6.08 0.75
CA LEU A 42 -6.92 7.01 0.01
C LEU A 42 -7.31 7.11 -1.47
N ARG A 43 -7.54 5.97 -2.14
CA ARG A 43 -7.96 5.96 -3.54
C ARG A 43 -9.33 6.61 -3.75
N ARG A 44 -10.32 6.32 -2.89
CA ARG A 44 -11.65 6.93 -3.04
C ARG A 44 -11.60 8.44 -2.83
N ASN A 45 -10.90 8.89 -1.80
CA ASN A 45 -10.81 10.31 -1.48
C ASN A 45 -9.94 11.07 -2.49
N SER A 46 -8.95 10.44 -3.14
CA SER A 46 -8.19 11.12 -4.20
C SER A 46 -9.07 11.49 -5.39
N PHE A 47 -9.96 10.58 -5.81
CA PHE A 47 -10.91 10.89 -6.89
C PHE A 47 -12.01 11.83 -6.43
N SER A 48 -12.50 11.69 -5.19
CA SER A 48 -13.52 12.60 -4.65
C SER A 48 -13.00 14.03 -4.53
N ALA A 49 -11.76 14.21 -4.03
CA ALA A 49 -11.17 15.53 -3.81
C ALA A 49 -10.79 16.23 -5.13
N ALA A 50 -10.45 15.47 -6.18
CA ALA A 50 -10.20 16.01 -7.52
C ALA A 50 -11.45 16.62 -8.18
N SER A 51 -12.66 16.22 -7.74
CA SER A 51 -13.95 16.73 -8.21
C SER A 51 -14.04 16.85 -9.74
N GLU A 52 -14.19 18.06 -10.28
CA GLU A 52 -14.36 18.34 -11.71
C GLU A 52 -13.09 18.89 -12.39
N ASP A 53 -11.99 19.09 -11.66
CA ASP A 53 -10.74 19.60 -12.25
C ASP A 53 -10.09 18.51 -13.12
N PRO A 54 -9.97 18.71 -14.44
CA PRO A 54 -9.43 17.67 -15.33
C PRO A 54 -7.97 17.30 -15.05
N TRP A 55 -7.16 18.20 -14.49
CA TRP A 55 -5.77 17.92 -14.14
C TRP A 55 -5.68 17.17 -12.83
N GLU A 56 -6.49 17.53 -11.83
CA GLU A 56 -6.56 16.77 -10.59
C GLU A 56 -7.14 15.36 -10.80
N GLN A 57 -8.10 15.19 -11.71
CA GLN A 57 -8.59 13.86 -12.09
C GLN A 57 -7.47 12.98 -12.70
N ARG A 58 -6.64 13.56 -13.57
CA ARG A 58 -5.46 12.85 -14.12
C ARG A 58 -4.45 12.54 -13.02
N ALA A 59 -4.22 13.47 -12.11
CA ALA A 59 -3.33 13.26 -10.97
C ALA A 59 -3.87 12.19 -10.00
N ALA A 60 -5.18 12.12 -9.77
CA ALA A 60 -5.84 11.09 -8.97
C ALA A 60 -5.68 9.70 -9.61
N GLN A 61 -5.79 9.60 -10.94
CA GLN A 61 -5.50 8.36 -11.66
C GLN A 61 -4.05 7.90 -11.46
N ALA A 62 -3.08 8.79 -11.69
CA ALA A 62 -1.66 8.50 -11.46
C ALA A 62 -1.38 8.10 -10.01
N LEU A 63 -2.02 8.77 -9.05
CA LEU A 63 -1.89 8.47 -7.62
C LEU A 63 -2.47 7.09 -7.26
N SER A 64 -3.59 6.71 -7.86
CA SER A 64 -4.19 5.38 -7.66
C SER A 64 -3.26 4.27 -8.19
N GLU A 65 -2.59 4.49 -9.31
CA GLU A 65 -1.59 3.57 -9.85
C GLU A 65 -0.33 3.50 -8.98
N ASP A 66 0.14 4.62 -8.45
CA ASP A 66 1.24 4.65 -7.47
C ASP A 66 0.89 3.88 -6.20
N LEU A 67 -0.32 4.06 -5.68
CA LEU A 67 -0.81 3.30 -4.53
C LEU A 67 -0.91 1.80 -4.83
N ALA A 68 -1.28 1.40 -6.05
CA ALA A 68 -1.27 0.00 -6.47
C ALA A 68 0.14 -0.60 -6.43
N ARG A 69 1.11 0.10 -7.04
CA ARG A 69 2.52 -0.31 -7.02
C ARG A 69 3.06 -0.39 -5.60
N ALA A 70 2.79 0.62 -4.78
CA ALA A 70 3.23 0.66 -3.39
C ALA A 70 2.64 -0.49 -2.57
N HIS A 71 1.37 -0.81 -2.78
CA HIS A 71 0.70 -1.95 -2.15
C HIS A 71 1.41 -3.25 -2.47
N ARG A 72 1.59 -3.56 -3.76
CA ARG A 72 2.27 -4.78 -4.20
C ARG A 72 3.66 -4.88 -3.60
N THR A 73 4.46 -3.81 -3.69
CA THR A 73 5.81 -3.75 -3.12
C THR A 73 5.83 -4.10 -1.64
N LEU A 74 4.92 -3.54 -0.84
CA LEU A 74 4.85 -3.81 0.59
C LEU A 74 4.44 -5.25 0.89
N VAL A 75 3.53 -5.82 0.09
CA VAL A 75 3.09 -7.21 0.24
C VAL A 75 4.23 -8.18 -0.07
N VAL A 76 4.96 -7.96 -1.17
CA VAL A 76 6.14 -8.75 -1.52
C VAL A 76 7.19 -8.67 -0.41
N ALA A 77 7.49 -7.48 0.12
CA ALA A 77 8.44 -7.29 1.21
C ALA A 77 8.03 -8.00 2.52
N VAL A 78 6.73 -8.10 2.79
CA VAL A 78 6.20 -8.91 3.91
C VAL A 78 6.45 -10.39 3.68
N LEU A 79 6.10 -10.89 2.48
CA LEU A 79 6.17 -12.31 2.17
C LEU A 79 7.62 -12.81 2.07
N ALA A 80 8.52 -12.01 1.51
CA ALA A 80 9.96 -12.31 1.45
C ALA A 80 10.57 -12.50 2.86
N ARG A 81 10.12 -11.73 3.85
CA ARG A 81 10.54 -11.87 5.26
C ARG A 81 9.83 -12.97 6.04
N ALA A 82 8.74 -13.51 5.51
CA ALA A 82 7.96 -14.49 6.25
C ALA A 82 8.76 -15.76 6.50
N GLY A 83 9.53 -16.28 5.53
CA GLY A 83 10.43 -17.42 5.73
C GLY A 83 9.78 -18.64 6.43
N GLY A 84 8.49 -18.87 6.22
CA GLY A 84 7.69 -19.90 6.91
C GLY A 84 6.89 -19.44 8.14
N LYS A 85 7.05 -18.20 8.62
CA LYS A 85 6.19 -17.56 9.63
C LYS A 85 4.81 -17.27 9.06
N ARG A 86 3.81 -17.13 9.95
CA ARG A 86 2.46 -16.72 9.52
C ARG A 86 2.50 -15.30 8.95
N PRO A 87 1.80 -14.99 7.84
CA PRO A 87 1.86 -13.67 7.19
C PRO A 87 1.61 -12.49 8.14
N TRP A 88 0.70 -12.64 9.10
CA TRP A 88 0.41 -11.59 10.08
C TRP A 88 1.62 -11.24 10.97
N GLN A 89 2.49 -12.20 11.27
CA GLN A 89 3.70 -11.97 12.06
C GLN A 89 4.71 -11.17 11.24
N ALA A 90 4.93 -11.60 10.00
CA ALA A 90 5.83 -10.91 9.06
C ALA A 90 5.36 -9.47 8.79
N THR A 91 4.05 -9.25 8.63
CA THR A 91 3.49 -7.90 8.50
C THR A 91 3.78 -7.06 9.74
N ARG A 92 3.57 -7.60 10.95
CA ARG A 92 3.87 -6.86 12.19
C ARG A 92 5.36 -6.54 12.32
N GLU A 93 6.24 -7.47 11.96
CA GLU A 93 7.69 -7.26 12.00
C GLU A 93 8.13 -6.17 11.01
N LEU A 94 7.61 -6.19 9.78
CA LEU A 94 7.88 -5.15 8.78
C LEU A 94 7.41 -3.78 9.27
N LEU A 95 6.18 -3.69 9.78
CA LEU A 95 5.64 -2.41 10.27
C LEU A 95 6.42 -1.88 11.47
N ARG A 96 6.91 -2.77 12.36
CA ARG A 96 7.77 -2.39 13.48
C ARG A 96 9.13 -1.89 13.02
N SER A 97 9.77 -2.56 12.07
CA SER A 97 11.07 -2.13 11.55
C SER A 97 11.00 -0.78 10.85
N LYS A 98 9.82 -0.43 10.30
CA LYS A 98 9.53 0.88 9.68
C LYS A 98 8.78 1.85 10.62
N GLY A 99 8.82 1.62 11.94
CA GLY A 99 7.93 2.26 12.92
C GLY A 99 7.82 3.78 12.82
N ARG A 100 8.93 4.51 12.62
CA ARG A 100 8.90 5.98 12.46
C ARG A 100 8.11 6.43 11.23
N ASN A 101 8.33 5.78 10.09
CA ASN A 101 7.65 6.13 8.84
C ASN A 101 6.17 5.77 8.89
N VAL A 102 5.84 4.61 9.49
CA VAL A 102 4.45 4.20 9.72
C VAL A 102 3.74 5.16 10.66
N GLN A 103 4.40 5.61 11.74
CA GLN A 103 3.83 6.58 12.68
C GLN A 103 3.59 7.93 12.01
N ARG A 104 4.53 8.41 11.19
CA ARG A 104 4.38 9.64 10.41
C ARG A 104 3.19 9.55 9.45
N PHE A 105 3.09 8.45 8.69
CA PHE A 105 1.96 8.19 7.81
C PHE A 105 0.63 8.25 8.57
N LYS A 106 0.54 7.56 9.71
CA LYS A 106 -0.68 7.55 10.53
C LYS A 106 -1.03 8.94 11.05
N GLY A 107 -0.05 9.72 11.51
CA GLY A 107 -0.28 11.09 11.96
C GLY A 107 -0.89 11.97 10.88
N LEU A 108 -0.31 11.94 9.67
CA LEU A 108 -0.83 12.69 8.52
C LEU A 108 -2.21 12.19 8.08
N LEU A 109 -2.44 10.88 8.11
CA LEU A 109 -3.74 10.31 7.76
C LEU A 109 -4.84 10.77 8.74
N GLU A 110 -4.56 10.78 10.04
CA GLU A 110 -5.51 11.27 11.04
C GLU A 110 -5.76 12.77 10.92
N GLU A 111 -4.73 13.57 10.64
CA GLU A 111 -4.86 15.02 10.39
C GLU A 111 -5.80 15.27 9.20
N VAL A 112 -5.57 14.61 8.06
CA VAL A 112 -6.39 14.80 6.85
C VAL A 112 -7.81 14.25 7.04
N LYS A 113 -8.00 13.22 7.85
CA LYS A 113 -9.33 12.68 8.19
C LYS A 113 -10.13 13.57 9.15
N ALA A 114 -9.46 14.43 9.91
CA ALA A 114 -10.13 15.37 10.80
C ALA A 114 -10.78 16.54 10.04
N GLU A 115 -10.38 16.77 8.79
CA GLU A 115 -11.01 17.73 7.89
C GLU A 115 -12.34 17.18 7.35
N GLU A 116 -13.40 18.00 7.33
CA GLU A 116 -14.70 17.60 6.77
C GLU A 116 -14.62 17.34 5.25
N ALA A 117 -13.76 18.07 4.55
CA ALA A 117 -13.56 18.00 3.12
C ALA A 117 -12.07 18.24 2.75
N PRO A 118 -11.21 17.23 2.91
CA PRO A 118 -9.78 17.38 2.62
C PRO A 118 -9.53 17.61 1.13
N GLY A 119 -8.72 18.62 0.83
CA GLY A 119 -8.34 18.95 -0.54
C GLY A 119 -7.42 17.91 -1.19
N PHE A 120 -7.36 17.90 -2.53
CA PHE A 120 -6.56 16.94 -3.29
C PHE A 120 -5.07 16.94 -2.88
N ALA A 121 -4.51 18.13 -2.63
CA ALA A 121 -3.13 18.28 -2.16
C ALA A 121 -2.87 17.50 -0.86
N ALA A 122 -3.74 17.63 0.14
CA ALA A 122 -3.61 16.94 1.43
C ALA A 122 -3.65 15.41 1.27
N ILE A 123 -4.61 14.91 0.49
CA ILE A 123 -4.72 13.49 0.16
C ILE A 123 -3.46 12.98 -0.56
N SER A 124 -2.93 13.77 -1.51
CA SER A 124 -1.73 13.40 -2.27
C SER A 124 -0.49 13.28 -1.38
N VAL A 125 -0.37 14.10 -0.33
CA VAL A 125 0.73 14.04 0.64
C VAL A 125 0.68 12.72 1.41
N VAL A 126 -0.49 12.36 1.95
CA VAL A 126 -0.67 11.10 2.70
C VAL A 126 -0.37 9.89 1.80
N ALA A 127 -0.91 9.89 0.58
CA ALA A 127 -0.69 8.80 -0.37
C ALA A 127 0.79 8.65 -0.78
N ARG A 128 1.52 9.75 -0.93
CA ARG A 128 2.97 9.72 -1.22
C ARG A 128 3.79 9.09 -0.10
N GLU A 129 3.38 9.21 1.16
CA GLU A 129 4.06 8.56 2.28
C GLU A 129 3.98 7.03 2.18
N VAL A 130 2.89 6.47 1.66
CA VAL A 130 2.77 5.03 1.38
C VAL A 130 3.79 4.61 0.31
N SER A 131 3.90 5.38 -0.78
CA SER A 131 4.89 5.11 -1.84
C SER A 131 6.33 5.22 -1.33
N THR A 132 6.61 6.14 -0.41
CA THR A 132 7.92 6.26 0.24
C THR A 132 8.23 5.07 1.14
N LEU A 133 7.26 4.59 1.92
CA LEU A 133 7.38 3.37 2.71
C LEU A 133 7.68 2.13 1.84
N ALA A 134 7.02 2.03 0.69
CA ALA A 134 7.24 0.97 -0.29
C ALA A 134 8.68 0.99 -0.84
N ARG A 135 9.16 2.16 -1.31
CA ARG A 135 10.54 2.32 -1.82
C ARG A 135 11.61 1.97 -0.78
N VAL A 136 11.41 2.39 0.48
CA VAL A 136 12.31 2.07 1.60
C VAL A 136 12.30 0.57 1.95
N SER A 137 11.24 -0.15 1.57
CA SER A 137 11.16 -1.60 1.75
C SER A 137 11.96 -2.33 0.68
N GLN A 138 11.86 -1.91 -0.60
CA GLN A 138 12.64 -2.51 -1.71
C GLN A 138 14.15 -2.43 -1.49
N ARG A 139 14.67 -1.24 -1.16
CA ARG A 139 16.11 -1.05 -0.94
C ARG A 139 16.66 -1.93 0.19
N SER A 140 15.86 -2.14 1.23
CA SER A 140 16.24 -2.97 2.37
C SER A 140 16.31 -4.47 2.04
N ASP A 141 15.66 -4.90 0.96
CA ASP A 141 15.66 -6.30 0.52
C ASP A 141 16.86 -6.58 -0.40
N GLU A 142 17.24 -5.63 -1.25
CA GLU A 142 18.45 -5.68 -2.06
C GLU A 142 19.72 -5.79 -1.20
N ASP A 143 19.81 -4.99 -0.14
CA ASP A 143 20.95 -5.02 0.80
C ASP A 143 21.08 -6.37 1.52
N HIS A 144 19.98 -7.11 1.71
CA HIS A 144 19.98 -8.41 2.38
C HIS A 144 20.34 -9.58 1.45
N HIS A 145 20.31 -9.37 0.12
CA HIS A 145 20.65 -10.40 -0.87
C HIS A 145 22.13 -10.35 -1.30
N LEU A 146 22.83 -9.25 -0.99
CA LEU A 146 24.26 -9.04 -1.29
C LEU A 146 25.20 -9.33 -0.11
N ALA A 147 24.65 -9.69 1.06
CA ALA A 147 25.38 -10.03 2.28
C ALA A 147 25.29 -11.53 2.58
#